data_AF-A0A7Y1CM41-F1
#
_entry.id   AF-A0A7Y1CM41-F1
#
_cell.length_a   1.000
_cell.length_b   1.000
_cell.length_c   1.000
_cell.angle_alpha   90.00
_cell.angle_beta   90.00
_cell.angle_gamma   90.00
#
_symmetry.space_group_name_H-M   'P 1'
#
loop_
_entity.id
_entity.type
_entity.pdbx_description
1 polymer ?
#
loop_
_entity_poly.entity_id
_entity_poly.type
_entity_poly.pdbx_seq_one_letter_code
_entity_poly.pdbx_strand_id
1 'polypeptide(L)' 'MNMSVDNTTDYFESSDGAVRLWIEQGSAIHLKAISPHNDPVELTAEQALELAQALQRLANALSTE' A
#
# COMPACT_ATOMS: atom_id res chain seq x y z
N MET A 1 22.35 18.39 -8.86
CA MET A 1 21.56 18.38 -7.60
C MET A 1 20.09 18.33 -7.98
N ASN A 2 19.38 17.38 -7.36
CA ASN A 2 17.93 17.18 -7.29
C ASN A 2 17.16 16.91 -8.58
N MET A 3 17.24 15.66 -9.03
CA MET A 3 16.13 15.01 -9.74
C MET A 3 15.10 14.61 -8.67
N SER A 4 14.14 15.49 -8.36
CA SER A 4 12.95 15.10 -7.62
C SER A 4 12.13 14.18 -8.52
N VAL A 5 12.38 12.89 -8.39
CA VAL A 5 11.45 11.87 -8.85
C VAL A 5 10.35 11.83 -7.79
N ASP A 6 9.26 12.54 -8.06
CA ASP A 6 7.98 12.35 -7.37
C ASP A 6 7.46 10.94 -7.70
N ASN A 7 8.01 9.92 -7.04
CA ASN A 7 7.54 8.52 -7.03
C ASN A 7 6.78 8.26 -5.72
N THR A 8 5.84 9.15 -5.38
CA THR A 8 5.13 9.14 -4.09
C THR A 8 3.71 8.59 -4.20
N THR A 9 3.31 7.99 -5.33
CA THR A 9 1.91 7.53 -5.51
C THR A 9 1.74 6.02 -5.39
N ASP A 10 2.83 5.26 -5.41
CA ASP A 10 2.81 3.80 -5.56
C ASP A 10 3.03 3.05 -4.25
N TYR A 11 3.07 3.73 -3.11
CA TYR A 11 3.36 3.14 -1.80
C TYR A 11 2.39 3.64 -0.73
N PHE A 12 1.88 2.71 0.08
CA PHE A 12 1.07 2.99 1.25
C PHE A 12 1.55 2.14 2.44
N GLU A 13 1.60 2.75 3.61
CA GLU A 13 1.87 2.09 4.88
C GLU A 13 0.76 2.48 5.86
N SER A 14 0.20 1.49 6.55
CA SER A 14 -0.77 1.76 7.62
C SER A 14 -0.09 2.51 8.76
N SER A 15 -0.83 3.35 9.50
CA SER A 15 -0.26 4.19 10.56
C SER A 15 0.47 3.43 11.67
N ASP A 16 0.12 2.16 11.89
CA ASP A 16 0.78 1.28 12.85
C ASP A 16 2.03 0.56 12.26
N GLY A 17 2.32 0.77 10.98
CA GLY A 17 3.38 0.07 10.25
C GLY A 17 3.09 -1.41 9.99
N ALA A 18 1.92 -1.90 10.42
CA ALA A 18 1.57 -3.31 10.39
C ALA A 18 1.26 -3.86 8.98
N VAL A 19 0.93 -2.99 8.02
CA VAL A 19 0.67 -3.37 6.63
C VAL A 19 1.32 -2.37 5.67
N ARG A 20 1.91 -2.91 4.60
CA ARG A 20 2.45 -2.17 3.48
C ARG A 20 1.81 -2.61 2.17
N LEU A 21 1.52 -1.64 1.33
CA LEU A 21 1.00 -1.80 -0.02
C LEU A 21 1.95 -1.07 -0.97
N TRP A 22 2.26 -1.68 -2.10
CA TRP A 22 2.96 -0.96 -3.17
C TRP A 22 2.67 -1.51 -4.55
N ILE A 23 2.86 -0.70 -5.58
CA ILE A 23 2.85 -1.16 -6.96
C ILE A 23 4.25 -1.61 -7.35
N GLU A 24 4.37 -2.83 -7.87
CA GLU A 24 5.61 -3.34 -8.44
C GLU A 24 5.47 -3.38 -9.98
N GLN A 25 6.47 -2.83 -10.67
CA GLN A 25 6.57 -2.81 -12.13
C GLN A 25 5.36 -2.21 -12.88
N GLY A 26 4.55 -1.37 -12.22
CA GLY A 26 3.42 -0.69 -12.87
C GLY A 26 2.30 -1.62 -13.33
N SER A 27 2.18 -2.83 -12.76
CA SER A 27 1.14 -3.77 -13.21
C SER A 27 0.56 -4.66 -12.10
N ALA A 28 1.23 -4.75 -10.95
CA ALA A 28 0.76 -5.57 -9.83
C ALA A 28 0.77 -4.77 -8.53
N ILE A 29 -0.31 -4.91 -7.76
CA ILE A 29 -0.40 -4.37 -6.39
C ILE A 29 0.04 -5.46 -5.43
N HIS A 30 1.11 -5.18 -4.68
CA HIS A 30 1.64 -6.04 -3.65
C HIS A 30 1.09 -5.62 -2.29
N LEU A 31 0.68 -6.60 -1.49
CA LEU A 31 0.23 -6.42 -0.11
C LEU A 31 1.09 -7.29 0.81
N LYS A 32 1.69 -6.66 1.82
CA LYS A 32 2.51 -7.35 2.82
C LYS A 32 2.14 -6.90 4.21
N ALA A 33 1.78 -7.86 5.05
CA ALA A 33 1.75 -7.66 6.49
C ALA A 33 3.19 -7.63 7.02
N ILE A 34 3.50 -6.62 7.83
CA ILE A 34 4.74 -6.48 8.56
C ILE A 34 4.45 -6.89 10.00
N SER A 35 4.32 -8.20 10.23
CA SER A 35 4.25 -8.77 11.56
C SER A 35 5.58 -9.47 11.88
N PRO A 36 6.15 -9.27 13.08
CA PRO A 36 7.46 -9.83 13.45
C PRO A 36 7.52 -11.36 13.40
N HIS A 37 6.36 -12.01 13.47
CA HIS A 37 6.20 -13.46 13.50
C HIS A 37 5.51 -14.01 12.25
N ASN A 38 5.25 -13.17 11.24
CA ASN A 38 4.49 -13.53 10.04
C ASN A 38 3.06 -14.01 10.34
N ASP A 39 2.55 -13.67 11.54
CA ASP A 39 1.18 -13.88 11.97
C ASP A 39 0.21 -12.99 11.18
N PRO A 40 -1.07 -13.42 11.06
CA PRO A 40 -2.11 -12.57 10.51
C PRO A 40 -2.16 -11.25 11.28
N VAL A 41 -2.18 -10.15 10.54
CA VAL A 41 -2.26 -8.82 11.13
C VAL A 41 -3.71 -8.56 11.56
N GLU A 42 -3.91 -8.22 12.82
CA GLU A 42 -5.23 -7.80 13.30
C GLU A 42 -5.42 -6.34 12.93
N LEU A 43 -6.50 -6.05 12.19
CA LEU A 43 -6.87 -4.69 11.81
C LEU A 43 -8.19 -4.34 12.47
N THR A 44 -8.27 -3.13 13.01
CA THR A 44 -9.55 -2.55 13.37
C THR A 44 -10.36 -2.25 12.10
N ALA A 45 -11.67 -2.04 12.25
CA ALA A 45 -12.54 -1.69 11.13
C ALA A 45 -12.07 -0.43 10.40
N GLU A 46 -11.52 0.54 11.13
CA GLU A 46 -10.95 1.78 10.59
C GLU A 46 -9.71 1.49 9.74
N GLN A 47 -8.76 0.71 10.27
CA GLN A 47 -7.55 0.32 9.54
C GLN A 47 -7.86 -0.52 8.29
N ALA A 48 -8.86 -1.40 8.38
CA ALA A 48 -9.33 -2.18 7.24
C ALA A 48 -9.94 -1.27 6.15
N LEU A 49 -10.69 -0.24 6.55
CA LEU A 49 -11.25 0.74 5.62
C LEU A 49 -10.15 1.56 4.95
N GLU A 50 -9.14 2.02 5.71
CA GLU A 50 -7.98 2.73 5.16
C GLU A 50 -7.23 1.86 4.15
N LEU A 51 -7.00 0.59 4.48
CA LEU A 51 -6.36 -0.37 3.58
C LEU A 51 -7.16 -0.57 2.29
N ALA A 52 -8.48 -0.72 2.40
CA ALA A 52 -9.36 -0.87 1.25
C ALA A 52 -9.34 0.38 0.35
N GLN A 53 -9.32 1.58 0.93
CA GLN A 53 -9.20 2.83 0.19
C GLN A 53 -7.85 2.95 -0.51
N ALA A 54 -6.76 2.56 0.16
CA ALA A 54 -5.43 2.55 -0.45
C ALA A 54 -5.36 1.57 -1.63
N LEU A 55 -5.86 0.35 -1.46
CA LEU A 55 -5.97 -0.64 -2.54
C LEU A 55 -6.78 -0.12 -3.73
N GLN A 56 -7.93 0.52 -3.47
CA GLN A 56 -8.77 1.08 -4.51
C GLN A 56 -8.04 2.20 -5.28
N ARG A 57 -7.30 3.08 -4.58
CA ARG A 57 -6.50 4.14 -5.22
C ARG A 57 -5.44 3.56 -6.14
N LEU A 58 -4.70 2.55 -5.68
CA LEU A 58 -3.66 1.88 -6.47
C LEU A 58 -4.26 1.15 -7.68
N ALA A 59 -5.39 0.46 -7.51
CA ALA A 59 -6.08 -0.21 -8.61
C ALA A 59 -6.57 0.76 -9.68
N ASN A 60 -7.10 1.92 -9.27
CA ASN A 60 -7.51 2.98 -10.20
C ASN A 60 -6.32 3.59 -10.94
N ALA A 61 -5.17 3.75 -10.27
CA ALA A 61 -3.95 4.25 -10.91
C ALA A 61 -3.49 3.31 -12.03
N LEU A 62 -3.57 1.99 -11.82
CA LEU A 62 -3.24 0.97 -12.84
C LEU A 62 -4.29 0.81 -13.94
N SER A 63 -5.56 1.15 -13.66
CA SER A 63 -6.65 0.98 -14.64
C SER A 63 -6.80 2.16 -15.60
N THR A 64 -6.03 3.25 -15.40
CA THR A 64 -6.07 4.46 -16.23
C THR A 64 -4.95 4.46 -17.31
N GLU A 65 -4.49 3.27 -17.72
CA GLU A 65 -3.54 3.05 -18.83
C GLU A 65 -4.23 2.47 -20.07
#